data_AF-A0A7Y3DF91-F1
#
_entry.id   AF-A0A7Y3DF91-F1
#
_cell.length_a   1.000
_cell.length_b   1.000
_cell.length_c   1.000
_cell.angle_alpha   90.00
_cell.angle_beta   90.00
_cell.angle_gamma   90.00
#
_symmetry.space_group_name_H-M   'P 1'
#
loop_
_entity.id
_entity.type
_entity.pdbx_description
1 polymer ?
#
loop_
_entity_poly.entity_id
_entity_poly.type
_entity_poly.pdbx_seq_one_letter_code
_entity_poly.pdbx_strand_id
1 'polypeptide(L)'
;PLMLALHRRFGALVPVGLIAIAAGIDVLVRDHGMTGIGYVNYVFVWLAVHQLGFFWRERRISGIRTGVLLGSVGLGALVVLSQAGLYSRSLLGIPGEEFGNTQPPTIMLMAVALFQLGIILAAERHMRSRLEDGRIWGWVIAANSMAMTVYLWHLPAMAFGVLGAQVSGLGLRGEALTAGWWLSRPFWILILAAMTAPFVRLFAGIERTTPAPPVGSGAAAAVAGSVLAAVGLGLLAFEGFYRPDGFLGLAVVPLALLGTGAGLLGRLRISRAA
;
A
#
# COMPACT_ATOMS: atom_id res chain seq x y z
N PRO A 1 11.76 6.34 -16.66
CA PRO A 1 12.92 6.79 -17.48
C PRO A 1 13.91 7.63 -16.67
N LEU A 2 13.48 8.72 -16.03
CA LEU A 2 14.34 9.60 -15.23
C LEU A 2 15.06 8.86 -14.09
N MET A 3 14.33 8.10 -13.27
CA MET A 3 14.89 7.34 -12.15
C MET A 3 15.90 6.28 -12.58
N LEU A 4 15.73 5.70 -13.77
CA LEU A 4 16.69 4.77 -14.35
C LEU A 4 17.96 5.49 -14.81
N ALA A 5 17.83 6.69 -15.39
CA ALA A 5 18.98 7.51 -15.78
C ALA A 5 19.79 7.94 -14.55
N LEU A 6 19.11 8.38 -13.49
CA LEU A 6 19.74 8.71 -12.21
C LEU A 6 20.44 7.48 -11.60
N HIS A 7 19.77 6.32 -11.57
CA HIS A 7 20.36 5.07 -11.09
C HIS A 7 21.63 4.70 -11.84
N ARG A 8 21.61 4.78 -13.18
CA ARG A 8 22.79 4.47 -14.00
C ARG A 8 23.94 5.45 -13.79
N ARG A 9 23.63 6.73 -13.54
CA ARG A 9 24.62 7.80 -13.37
C ARG A 9 25.24 7.85 -11.96
N PHE A 10 24.41 7.66 -10.93
CA PHE A 10 24.80 7.90 -9.53
C PHE A 10 24.72 6.64 -8.65
N GLY A 11 24.15 5.54 -9.14
CA GLY A 11 24.10 4.26 -8.43
C GLY A 11 23.45 4.37 -7.05
N ALA A 12 24.15 3.89 -6.02
CA ALA A 12 23.66 3.83 -4.64
C ALA A 12 23.43 5.21 -4.01
N LEU A 13 24.01 6.28 -4.56
CA LEU A 13 23.76 7.64 -4.07
C LEU A 13 22.30 8.06 -4.24
N VAL A 14 21.58 7.49 -5.23
CA VAL A 14 20.16 7.81 -5.46
C VAL A 14 19.28 7.37 -4.29
N PRO A 15 19.18 6.07 -3.93
CA PRO A 15 18.37 5.66 -2.79
C PRO A 15 18.84 6.28 -1.48
N VAL A 16 20.16 6.47 -1.27
CA VAL A 16 20.68 7.13 -0.05
C VAL A 16 20.20 8.58 0.02
N GLY A 17 20.28 9.34 -1.07
CA GLY A 17 19.79 10.71 -1.13
C GLY A 17 18.27 10.80 -0.91
N LEU A 18 17.50 9.89 -1.51
CA LEU A 18 16.04 9.83 -1.30
C LEU A 18 15.68 9.55 0.16
N ILE A 19 16.39 8.63 0.82
CA ILE A 19 16.20 8.32 2.24
C ILE A 19 16.61 9.50 3.12
N ALA A 20 17.72 10.18 2.80
CA ALA A 20 18.18 11.34 3.55
C ALA A 20 17.19 12.51 3.46
N ILE A 21 16.61 12.75 2.27
CA ILE A 21 15.55 13.75 2.09
C ILE A 21 14.31 13.37 2.90
N ALA A 22 13.89 12.10 2.87
CA ALA A 22 12.75 11.64 3.64
C ALA A 22 12.96 11.79 5.16
N ALA A 23 14.16 11.47 5.66
CA ALA A 23 14.53 11.70 7.05
C ALA A 23 14.51 13.18 7.42
N GLY A 24 14.98 14.06 6.52
CA GLY A 24 14.88 15.51 6.71
C GLY A 24 13.43 16.00 6.80
N ILE A 25 12.54 15.46 5.98
CA ILE A 25 11.10 15.77 6.05
C ILE A 25 10.50 15.27 7.37
N ASP A 26 10.86 14.07 7.83
CA ASP A 26 10.42 13.55 9.12
C ASP A 26 10.83 14.48 10.27
N VAL A 27 12.06 15.01 10.23
CA VAL A 27 12.56 16.01 11.19
C VAL A 27 11.73 17.29 11.14
N LEU A 28 11.43 17.83 9.96
CA LEU A 28 10.59 19.04 9.81
C LEU A 28 9.17 18.82 10.35
N VAL A 29 8.57 17.66 10.10
CA VAL A 29 7.23 17.33 10.62
C VAL A 29 7.27 17.23 12.14
N ARG A 30 8.22 16.46 12.68
CA ARG A 30 8.33 16.16 14.11
C ARG A 30 8.76 17.37 14.96
N ASP A 31 9.75 18.14 14.51
CA ASP A 31 10.37 19.22 15.30
C ASP A 31 9.80 20.61 14.99
N HIS A 32 9.14 20.79 13.84
CA HIS A 32 8.59 22.08 13.41
C HIS A 32 7.08 22.04 13.11
N GLY A 33 6.42 20.91 13.35
CA GLY A 33 4.96 20.79 13.21
C GLY A 33 4.45 20.95 11.78
N MET A 34 5.32 20.81 10.77
CA MET A 34 4.99 21.04 9.36
C MET A 34 4.25 19.84 8.75
N THR A 35 3.14 19.41 9.34
CA THR A 35 2.44 18.16 9.00
C THR A 35 2.12 18.00 7.52
N GLY A 36 1.77 19.09 6.83
CA GLY A 36 1.50 19.09 5.39
C GLY A 36 2.69 18.67 4.52
N ILE A 37 3.93 18.99 4.90
CA ILE A 37 5.12 18.62 4.12
C ILE A 37 5.42 17.12 4.20
N GLY A 38 4.95 16.44 5.25
CA GLY A 38 5.11 15.00 5.42
C GLY A 38 4.54 14.20 4.24
N TYR A 39 3.48 14.68 3.59
CA TYR A 39 2.90 13.99 2.43
C TYR A 39 3.85 13.95 1.22
N VAL A 40 4.87 14.81 1.15
CA VAL A 40 5.90 14.73 0.11
C VAL A 40 6.73 13.44 0.23
N ASN A 41 6.81 12.83 1.42
CA ASN A 41 7.50 11.55 1.61
C ASN A 41 6.89 10.38 0.82
N TYR A 42 5.64 10.46 0.36
CA TYR A 42 5.14 9.49 -0.61
C TYR A 42 6.06 9.42 -1.84
N VAL A 43 6.59 10.53 -2.31
CA VAL A 43 7.51 10.51 -3.45
C VAL A 43 8.84 9.88 -3.06
N PHE A 44 9.47 10.37 -2.00
CA PHE A 44 10.85 9.99 -1.67
C PHE A 44 10.97 8.55 -1.16
N VAL A 45 10.09 8.12 -0.24
CA VAL A 45 10.11 6.77 0.33
C VAL A 45 9.84 5.74 -0.75
N TRP A 46 8.77 5.91 -1.55
CA TRP A 46 8.43 4.94 -2.58
C TRP A 46 9.43 4.92 -3.74
N LEU A 47 10.02 6.07 -4.10
CA LEU A 47 11.12 6.09 -5.05
C LEU A 47 12.36 5.37 -4.51
N ALA A 48 12.68 5.49 -3.22
CA ALA A 48 13.79 4.78 -2.61
C ALA A 48 13.57 3.25 -2.66
N VAL A 49 12.37 2.79 -2.30
CA VAL A 49 11.98 1.38 -2.42
C VAL A 49 12.04 0.91 -3.88
N HIS A 50 11.55 1.72 -4.82
CA HIS A 50 11.62 1.43 -6.25
C HIS A 50 13.08 1.28 -6.75
N GLN A 51 14.02 2.09 -6.26
CA GLN A 51 15.44 1.96 -6.61
C GLN A 51 16.00 0.59 -6.23
N LEU A 52 15.59 -0.01 -5.10
CA LEU A 52 16.00 -1.36 -4.70
C LEU A 52 15.67 -2.39 -5.79
N GLY A 53 14.55 -2.21 -6.50
CA GLY A 53 14.17 -3.05 -7.63
C GLY A 53 15.18 -3.03 -8.78
N PHE A 54 15.83 -1.89 -9.04
CA PHE A 54 16.91 -1.83 -10.04
C PHE A 54 18.14 -2.60 -9.59
N PHE A 55 18.57 -2.44 -8.33
CA PHE A 55 19.69 -3.21 -7.78
C PHE A 55 19.40 -4.72 -7.82
N TRP A 56 18.17 -5.14 -7.52
CA TRP A 56 17.77 -6.53 -7.58
C TRP A 56 17.79 -7.07 -9.01
N ARG A 57 17.21 -6.32 -9.97
CA ARG A 57 17.19 -6.69 -11.39
C ARG A 57 18.61 -6.81 -11.97
N GLU A 58 19.52 -5.94 -11.55
CA GLU A 58 20.94 -5.95 -11.92
C GLU A 58 21.75 -6.99 -11.13
N ARG A 59 21.11 -7.79 -10.27
CA ARG A 59 21.73 -8.79 -9.38
C ARG A 59 22.75 -8.23 -8.38
N ARG A 60 22.82 -6.89 -8.22
CA ARG A 60 23.68 -6.19 -7.26
C ARG A 60 23.27 -6.47 -5.81
N ILE A 61 21.98 -6.70 -5.57
CA ILE A 61 21.49 -7.28 -4.31
C ILE A 61 20.82 -8.62 -4.61
N SER A 62 21.48 -9.70 -4.19
CA SER A 62 20.96 -11.06 -4.40
C SER A 62 21.55 -12.04 -3.40
N GLY A 63 20.84 -13.14 -3.19
CA GLY A 63 21.29 -14.27 -2.36
C GLY A 63 21.13 -14.08 -0.85
N ILE A 64 21.36 -15.18 -0.14
CA ILE A 64 21.02 -15.31 1.29
C ILE A 64 21.80 -14.36 2.19
N ARG A 65 23.09 -14.15 1.94
CA ARG A 65 23.93 -13.26 2.77
C ARG A 65 23.45 -11.82 2.70
N THR A 66 23.20 -11.33 1.50
CA THR A 66 22.65 -9.98 1.27
C THR A 66 21.25 -9.87 1.88
N GLY A 67 20.42 -10.90 1.72
CA GLY A 67 19.09 -10.95 2.31
C GLY A 67 19.10 -10.86 3.84
N VAL A 68 19.94 -11.67 4.49
CA VAL A 68 20.12 -11.62 5.95
C VAL A 68 20.66 -10.25 6.37
N LEU A 69 21.67 -9.70 5.68
CA LEU A 69 22.22 -8.38 6.02
C LEU A 69 21.16 -7.28 5.94
N LEU A 70 20.47 -7.15 4.80
CA LEU A 70 19.43 -6.12 4.61
C LEU A 70 18.25 -6.36 5.56
N GLY A 71 17.90 -7.63 5.78
CA GLY A 71 16.88 -8.04 6.74
C GLY A 71 17.20 -7.59 8.16
N SER A 72 18.40 -7.93 8.65
CA SER A 72 18.88 -7.55 9.96
C SER A 72 19.05 -6.04 10.12
N VAL A 73 19.51 -5.32 9.09
CA VAL A 73 19.59 -3.86 9.09
C VAL A 73 18.19 -3.24 9.16
N GLY A 74 17.24 -3.71 8.35
CA GLY A 74 15.86 -3.23 8.37
C GLY A 74 15.18 -3.49 9.72
N LEU A 75 15.32 -4.70 10.27
CA LEU A 75 14.78 -5.06 11.58
C LEU A 75 15.44 -4.25 12.70
N GLY A 76 16.77 -4.11 12.69
CA GLY A 76 17.50 -3.31 13.66
C GLY A 76 17.07 -1.86 13.62
N ALA A 77 16.93 -1.27 12.43
CA ALA A 77 16.40 0.09 12.26
C ALA A 77 14.97 0.20 12.80
N LEU A 78 14.07 -0.75 12.54
CA LEU A 78 12.72 -0.75 13.10
C LEU A 78 12.73 -0.74 14.63
N VAL A 79 13.53 -1.61 15.25
CA VAL A 79 13.65 -1.67 16.71
C VAL A 79 14.22 -0.37 17.27
N VAL A 80 15.32 0.14 16.71
CA VAL A 80 15.95 1.37 17.18
C VAL A 80 15.02 2.58 17.04
N LEU A 81 14.42 2.78 15.86
CA LEU A 81 13.57 3.93 15.58
C LEU A 81 12.28 3.92 16.43
N SER A 82 11.69 2.73 16.64
CA SER A 82 10.47 2.60 17.45
C SER A 82 10.73 2.71 18.96
N GLN A 83 11.90 2.29 19.43
CA GLN A 83 12.26 2.34 20.85
C GLN A 83 12.86 3.70 21.26
N ALA A 84 13.47 4.43 20.32
CA ALA A 84 13.97 5.79 20.56
C ALA A 84 12.85 6.82 20.80
N GLY A 85 11.58 6.44 20.60
CA GLY A 85 10.44 7.35 20.75
C GLY A 85 10.33 8.41 19.66
N LEU A 86 11.11 8.28 18.58
CA LEU A 86 11.11 9.21 17.45
C LEU A 86 9.93 8.99 16.50
N TYR A 87 9.40 7.76 16.48
CA TYR A 87 8.32 7.33 15.59
C TYR A 87 7.31 6.49 16.37
N SER A 88 6.05 6.48 15.91
CA SER A 88 5.04 5.57 16.44
C SER A 88 5.49 4.11 16.27
N ARG A 89 5.19 3.27 17.26
CA ARG A 89 5.40 1.82 17.16
C ARG A 89 4.45 1.18 16.16
N SER A 90 3.28 1.78 15.95
CA SER A 90 2.33 1.32 14.95
C SER A 90 2.69 1.86 13.58
N LEU A 91 2.77 0.98 12.59
CA LEU A 91 2.94 1.41 11.22
C LEU A 91 1.67 2.10 10.68
N LEU A 92 0.51 1.67 11.16
CA LEU A 92 -0.79 2.24 10.82
C LEU A 92 -1.20 3.30 11.85
N GLY A 93 -1.96 4.30 11.42
CA GLY A 93 -2.57 5.24 12.37
C GLY A 93 -3.52 4.51 13.32
N ILE A 94 -3.33 4.69 14.63
CA ILE A 94 -4.24 4.19 15.67
C ILE A 94 -4.94 5.41 16.29
N PRO A 95 -6.25 5.32 16.58
CA PRO A 95 -6.94 6.37 17.34
C PRO A 95 -6.22 6.65 18.67
N GLY A 96 -5.79 7.90 18.87
CA GLY A 96 -5.05 8.34 20.07
C GLY A 96 -3.55 8.62 19.85
N GLU A 97 -2.99 8.26 18.69
CA GLU A 97 -1.65 8.71 18.27
C GLU A 97 -1.79 9.79 17.19
N GLU A 98 -1.07 10.91 17.34
CA GLU A 98 -1.15 12.04 16.41
C GLU A 98 -0.64 11.69 15.00
N PHE A 99 0.32 10.76 14.88
CA PHE A 99 0.95 10.40 13.61
C PHE A 99 1.24 8.91 13.49
N GLY A 100 0.70 8.28 12.43
CA GLY A 100 1.13 6.95 11.98
C GLY A 100 2.33 7.05 11.03
N ASN A 101 2.89 5.90 10.64
CA ASN A 101 4.04 5.86 9.73
C ASN A 101 3.67 5.70 8.25
N THR A 102 2.39 5.45 7.94
CA THR A 102 1.88 5.29 6.58
C THR A 102 1.19 6.54 6.04
N GLN A 103 0.80 7.47 6.91
CA GLN A 103 0.06 8.66 6.54
C GLN A 103 0.37 9.81 7.52
N PRO A 104 1.36 10.66 7.22
CA PRO A 104 2.27 10.60 6.07
C PRO A 104 3.33 9.47 6.18
N PRO A 105 3.89 8.98 5.05
CA PRO A 105 5.00 8.04 5.04
C PRO A 105 6.24 8.56 5.78
N THR A 106 6.88 7.71 6.56
CA THR A 106 8.15 8.03 7.25
C THR A 106 9.27 7.08 6.83
N ILE A 107 10.50 7.33 7.27
CA ILE A 107 11.62 6.40 7.06
C ILE A 107 11.40 5.02 7.72
N MET A 108 10.45 4.87 8.66
CA MET A 108 10.09 3.55 9.17
C MET A 108 9.64 2.61 8.04
N LEU A 109 8.94 3.11 7.03
CA LEU A 109 8.55 2.27 5.89
C LEU A 109 9.75 1.79 5.07
N MET A 110 10.83 2.57 5.03
CA MET A 110 12.08 2.12 4.41
C MET A 110 12.69 0.97 5.21
N ALA A 111 12.69 1.06 6.54
CA ALA A 111 13.17 -0.01 7.41
C ALA A 111 12.33 -1.30 7.25
N VAL A 112 11.00 -1.17 7.16
CA VAL A 112 10.10 -2.29 6.82
C VAL A 112 10.43 -2.87 5.44
N ALA A 113 10.61 -2.03 4.43
CA ALA A 113 10.90 -2.47 3.07
C ALA A 113 12.22 -3.24 3.00
N LEU A 114 13.27 -2.78 3.70
CA LEU A 114 14.55 -3.49 3.80
C LEU A 114 14.40 -4.83 4.51
N PHE A 115 13.62 -4.88 5.60
CA PHE A 115 13.35 -6.12 6.32
C PHE A 115 12.66 -7.16 5.43
N GLN A 116 11.56 -6.75 4.78
CA GLN A 116 10.79 -7.60 3.88
C GLN A 116 11.60 -8.03 2.66
N LEU A 117 12.34 -7.10 2.04
CA LEU A 117 13.24 -7.41 0.93
C LEU A 117 14.32 -8.41 1.37
N GLY A 118 14.89 -8.22 2.57
CA GLY A 118 15.86 -9.14 3.13
C GLY A 118 15.34 -10.57 3.23
N ILE A 119 14.12 -10.75 3.73
CA ILE A 119 13.43 -12.06 3.77
C ILE A 119 13.26 -12.62 2.36
N ILE A 120 12.78 -11.80 1.41
CA ILE A 120 12.56 -12.22 0.02
C ILE A 120 13.88 -12.68 -0.63
N LEU A 121 14.96 -11.93 -0.47
CA LEU A 121 16.28 -12.28 -1.01
C LEU A 121 16.86 -13.54 -0.36
N ALA A 122 16.63 -13.71 0.95
CA ALA A 122 17.04 -14.91 1.67
C ALA A 122 16.30 -16.15 1.20
N ALA A 123 15.01 -16.02 0.89
CA ALA A 123 14.18 -17.09 0.35
C ALA A 123 14.30 -17.26 -1.17
N GLU A 124 14.93 -16.33 -1.89
CA GLU A 124 14.86 -16.22 -3.35
C GLU A 124 15.22 -17.53 -4.06
N ARG A 125 16.35 -18.15 -3.68
CA ARG A 125 16.82 -19.38 -4.33
C ARG A 125 15.81 -20.52 -4.17
N HIS A 126 15.29 -20.69 -2.96
CA HIS A 126 14.32 -21.75 -2.66
C HIS A 126 12.99 -21.49 -3.38
N MET A 127 12.49 -20.25 -3.33
CA MET A 127 11.27 -19.87 -4.03
C MET A 127 11.40 -20.07 -5.53
N ARG A 128 12.53 -19.68 -6.14
CA ARG A 128 12.77 -19.88 -7.58
C ARG A 128 12.66 -21.34 -7.99
N SER A 129 13.29 -22.27 -7.26
CA SER A 129 13.19 -23.69 -7.57
C SER A 129 11.77 -24.25 -7.38
N ARG A 130 10.99 -23.72 -6.43
CA ARG A 130 9.60 -24.15 -6.23
C ARG A 130 8.67 -23.59 -7.32
N LEU A 131 8.97 -22.41 -7.86
CA LEU A 131 8.18 -21.79 -8.92
C LEU A 131 8.42 -22.41 -10.30
N GLU A 132 9.42 -23.28 -10.46
CA GLU A 132 9.57 -24.11 -11.66
C GLU A 132 8.48 -25.21 -11.74
N ASP A 133 7.83 -25.54 -10.63
CA ASP A 133 6.67 -26.44 -10.61
C ASP A 133 5.43 -25.70 -11.15
N GLY A 134 4.88 -26.19 -12.27
CA GLY A 134 3.71 -25.63 -12.93
C GLY A 134 2.46 -25.57 -12.04
N ARG A 135 2.31 -26.46 -11.05
CA ARG A 135 1.20 -26.39 -10.08
C ARG A 135 1.36 -25.21 -9.13
N ILE A 136 2.56 -25.02 -8.59
CA ILE A 136 2.84 -23.91 -7.67
C ILE A 136 2.73 -22.58 -8.43
N TRP A 137 3.27 -22.53 -9.65
CA TRP A 137 3.13 -21.36 -10.51
C TRP A 137 1.67 -21.06 -10.85
N GLY A 138 0.86 -22.09 -11.12
CA GLY A 138 -0.58 -21.96 -11.33
C GLY A 138 -1.30 -21.33 -10.14
N TRP A 139 -0.96 -21.73 -8.91
CA TRP A 139 -1.50 -21.11 -7.69
C TRP A 139 -1.10 -19.64 -7.55
N VAL A 140 0.15 -19.29 -7.88
CA VAL A 140 0.61 -17.88 -7.86
C VAL A 140 -0.18 -17.04 -8.88
N ILE A 141 -0.37 -17.55 -10.09
CA ILE A 141 -1.19 -16.87 -11.11
C ILE A 141 -2.63 -16.71 -10.61
N ALA A 142 -3.22 -17.77 -10.05
CA ALA A 142 -4.59 -17.73 -9.52
C ALA A 142 -4.73 -16.69 -8.39
N ALA A 143 -3.82 -16.70 -7.42
CA ALA A 143 -3.79 -15.73 -6.33
C ALA A 143 -3.61 -14.30 -6.84
N ASN A 144 -2.65 -14.08 -7.75
CA ASN A 144 -2.41 -12.77 -8.36
C ASN A 144 -3.62 -12.27 -9.16
N SER A 145 -4.36 -13.17 -9.83
CA SER A 145 -5.58 -12.84 -10.58
C SER A 145 -6.75 -12.35 -9.72
N MET A 146 -6.67 -12.53 -8.40
CA MET A 146 -7.66 -12.08 -7.42
C MET A 146 -7.09 -11.05 -6.45
N ALA A 147 -5.79 -10.75 -6.52
CA ALA A 147 -5.12 -9.90 -5.53
C ALA A 147 -5.73 -8.50 -5.47
N MET A 148 -6.10 -7.92 -6.62
CA MET A 148 -6.76 -6.61 -6.66
C MET A 148 -8.15 -6.66 -6.04
N THR A 149 -8.95 -7.68 -6.35
CA THR A 149 -10.28 -7.87 -5.78
C THR A 149 -10.21 -8.06 -4.26
N VAL A 150 -9.30 -8.89 -3.78
CA VAL A 150 -9.05 -9.06 -2.34
C VAL A 150 -8.64 -7.72 -1.72
N TYR A 151 -7.71 -6.98 -2.34
CA TYR A 151 -7.28 -5.68 -1.87
C TYR A 151 -8.44 -4.68 -1.74
N LEU A 152 -9.34 -4.62 -2.71
CA LEU A 152 -10.49 -3.70 -2.68
C LEU A 152 -11.52 -4.08 -1.61
N TRP A 153 -11.78 -5.38 -1.42
CA TRP A 153 -12.91 -5.85 -0.63
C TRP A 153 -12.58 -6.33 0.79
N HIS A 154 -11.30 -6.57 1.12
CA HIS A 154 -10.94 -7.07 2.45
C HIS A 154 -11.21 -6.06 3.58
N LEU A 155 -11.01 -4.75 3.37
CA LEU A 155 -11.31 -3.72 4.36
C LEU A 155 -12.82 -3.57 4.60
N PRO A 156 -13.68 -3.47 3.56
CA PRO A 156 -15.13 -3.55 3.74
C PRO A 156 -15.57 -4.83 4.47
N ALA A 157 -15.06 -6.00 4.08
CA ALA A 157 -15.38 -7.27 4.74
C ALA A 157 -14.96 -7.27 6.21
N MET A 158 -13.78 -6.71 6.52
CA MET A 158 -13.32 -6.50 7.89
C MET A 158 -14.25 -5.59 8.68
N ALA A 159 -14.71 -4.48 8.09
CA ALA A 159 -15.64 -3.56 8.75
C ALA A 159 -16.96 -4.26 9.13
N PHE A 160 -17.52 -5.08 8.24
CA PHE A 160 -18.69 -5.90 8.56
C PHE A 160 -18.40 -6.94 9.65
N GLY A 161 -17.23 -7.56 9.63
CA GLY A 161 -16.83 -8.53 10.65
C GLY A 161 -16.69 -7.91 12.04
N VAL A 162 -16.07 -6.74 12.11
CA VAL A 162 -15.95 -5.95 13.34
C VAL A 162 -17.33 -5.51 13.84
N LEU A 163 -18.20 -5.03 12.95
CA LEU A 163 -19.57 -4.66 13.32
C LEU A 163 -20.35 -5.86 13.90
N GLY A 164 -20.31 -7.01 13.23
CA GLY A 164 -20.95 -8.23 13.72
C GLY A 164 -20.39 -8.68 15.08
N ALA A 165 -19.09 -8.55 15.28
CA ALA A 165 -18.43 -8.84 16.55
C ALA A 165 -18.82 -7.84 17.67
N GLN A 166 -19.00 -6.55 17.34
CA GLN A 166 -19.50 -5.56 18.29
C GLN A 166 -20.95 -5.85 18.70
N VAL A 167 -21.82 -6.18 17.76
CA VAL A 167 -23.24 -6.47 18.02
C VAL A 167 -23.41 -7.77 18.82
N SER A 168 -22.65 -8.82 18.47
CA SER A 168 -22.70 -10.11 19.18
C SER A 168 -21.95 -10.10 20.51
N GLY A 169 -21.08 -9.12 20.75
CA GLY A 169 -20.20 -9.05 21.91
C GLY A 169 -19.04 -10.07 21.92
N LEU A 170 -18.82 -10.79 20.81
CA LEU A 170 -17.84 -11.88 20.70
C LEU A 170 -16.53 -11.42 20.03
N GLY A 171 -15.39 -11.93 20.52
CA GLY A 171 -14.13 -11.99 19.75
C GLY A 171 -13.24 -10.75 19.72
N LEU A 172 -13.74 -9.54 20.03
CA LEU A 172 -12.93 -8.31 20.07
C LEU A 172 -12.34 -8.00 21.46
N ARG A 173 -12.60 -8.86 22.45
CA ARG A 173 -12.21 -8.66 23.84
C ARG A 173 -11.03 -9.57 24.17
N GLY A 174 -9.93 -8.98 24.62
CA GLY A 174 -8.74 -9.71 25.05
C GLY A 174 -7.55 -8.76 25.13
N GLU A 175 -6.77 -8.90 26.20
CA GLU A 175 -5.54 -8.13 26.36
C GLU A 175 -4.55 -8.50 25.25
N ALA A 176 -4.02 -7.47 24.58
CA ALA A 176 -3.06 -7.64 23.51
C ALA A 176 -1.81 -8.38 24.03
N LEU A 177 -1.15 -9.14 23.14
CA LEU A 177 0.10 -9.87 23.43
C LEU A 177 -0.04 -11.01 24.46
N THR A 178 -1.25 -11.42 24.85
CA THR A 178 -1.48 -12.62 25.65
C THR A 178 -1.51 -13.90 24.81
N ALA A 179 -1.34 -15.07 25.44
CA ALA A 179 -1.45 -16.36 24.74
C ALA A 179 -2.84 -16.57 24.12
N GLY A 180 -3.91 -16.18 24.83
CA GLY A 180 -5.27 -16.23 24.31
C GLY A 180 -5.46 -15.31 23.10
N TRP A 181 -4.85 -14.11 23.11
CA TRP A 181 -4.85 -13.21 21.97
C TRP A 181 -4.18 -13.84 20.75
N TRP A 182 -3.01 -14.45 20.90
CA TRP A 182 -2.32 -15.13 19.80
C TRP A 182 -3.11 -16.32 19.24
N LEU A 183 -3.70 -17.13 20.13
CA LEU A 183 -4.56 -18.26 19.74
C LEU A 183 -5.82 -17.80 18.99
N SER A 184 -6.33 -16.60 19.26
CA SER A 184 -7.49 -16.05 18.55
C SER A 184 -7.20 -15.65 17.10
N ARG A 185 -5.93 -15.37 16.74
CA ARG A 185 -5.57 -14.77 15.44
C ARG A 185 -5.84 -15.69 14.25
N PRO A 186 -5.50 -16.99 14.27
CA PRO A 186 -5.89 -17.91 13.19
C PRO A 186 -7.40 -17.93 12.94
N PHE A 187 -8.22 -17.95 14.00
CA PHE A 187 -9.68 -17.92 13.87
C PHE A 187 -10.16 -16.60 13.24
N TRP A 188 -9.61 -15.47 13.67
CA TRP A 188 -9.91 -14.17 13.08
C TRP A 188 -9.53 -14.09 11.60
N ILE A 189 -8.37 -14.60 11.22
CA ILE A 189 -7.94 -14.67 9.82
C ILE A 189 -8.91 -15.52 9.00
N LEU A 190 -9.35 -16.66 9.53
CA LEU A 190 -10.33 -17.54 8.86
C LEU A 190 -11.69 -16.85 8.70
N ILE A 191 -12.18 -16.16 9.73
CA ILE A 191 -13.43 -15.39 9.66
C ILE A 191 -13.33 -14.31 8.59
N LEU A 192 -12.26 -13.49 8.62
CA LEU A 192 -12.06 -12.43 7.63
C LEU A 192 -11.91 -12.98 6.21
N ALA A 193 -11.22 -14.12 6.03
CA ALA A 193 -11.13 -14.79 4.75
C ALA A 193 -12.51 -15.28 4.27
N ALA A 194 -13.30 -15.90 5.16
CA ALA A 194 -14.66 -16.35 4.86
C ALA A 194 -15.59 -15.17 4.51
N MET A 195 -15.44 -14.04 5.17
CA MET A 195 -16.20 -12.82 4.88
C MET A 195 -15.75 -12.15 3.58
N THR A 196 -14.47 -12.23 3.22
CA THR A 196 -13.93 -11.65 1.98
C THR A 196 -14.26 -12.51 0.75
N ALA A 197 -14.29 -13.83 0.90
CA ALA A 197 -14.58 -14.79 -0.17
C ALA A 197 -15.84 -14.49 -1.01
N PRO A 198 -17.03 -14.17 -0.44
CA PRO A 198 -18.21 -13.84 -1.24
C PRO A 198 -18.03 -12.57 -2.08
N PHE A 199 -17.37 -11.53 -1.55
CA PHE A 199 -17.06 -10.33 -2.34
C PHE A 199 -16.15 -10.67 -3.51
N VAL A 200 -15.09 -11.45 -3.28
CA VAL A 200 -14.19 -11.88 -4.35
C VAL A 200 -14.96 -12.66 -5.41
N ARG A 201 -15.83 -13.59 -5.01
CA ARG A 201 -16.64 -14.38 -5.96
C ARG A 201 -17.60 -13.50 -6.77
N LEU A 202 -18.20 -12.50 -6.15
CA LEU A 202 -19.16 -11.61 -6.78
C LEU A 202 -18.49 -10.61 -7.74
N PHE A 203 -17.37 -10.01 -7.34
CA PHE A 203 -16.74 -8.89 -8.05
C PHE A 203 -15.57 -9.28 -8.95
N ALA A 204 -14.92 -10.43 -8.74
CA ALA A 204 -13.79 -10.84 -9.59
C ALA A 204 -14.19 -10.96 -11.07
N GLY A 205 -15.43 -11.34 -11.37
CA GLY A 205 -15.92 -11.38 -12.76
C GLY A 205 -16.01 -10.00 -13.40
N ILE A 206 -16.51 -9.01 -12.64
CA ILE A 206 -16.69 -7.62 -13.11
C ILE A 206 -15.33 -6.92 -13.28
N GLU A 207 -14.42 -7.12 -12.33
CA GLU A 207 -13.10 -6.47 -12.38
C GLU A 207 -12.25 -7.01 -13.56
N ARG A 208 -12.42 -8.29 -13.91
CA ARG A 208 -11.73 -8.93 -15.05
C ARG A 208 -12.24 -8.48 -16.41
N THR A 209 -13.46 -7.98 -16.51
CA THR A 209 -14.06 -7.56 -17.79
C THR A 209 -13.78 -6.10 -18.12
N THR A 210 -13.06 -5.36 -17.27
CA THR A 210 -12.72 -3.96 -17.53
C THR A 210 -11.89 -3.82 -18.81
N PRO A 211 -12.43 -3.23 -19.89
CA PRO A 211 -11.71 -3.12 -21.15
C PRO A 211 -10.41 -2.35 -20.97
N ALA A 212 -9.37 -2.73 -21.72
CA ALA A 212 -8.18 -1.89 -21.83
C ALA A 212 -8.61 -0.49 -22.30
N PRO A 213 -8.09 0.59 -21.70
CA PRO A 213 -8.43 1.93 -22.13
C PRO A 213 -8.07 2.07 -23.61
N PRO A 214 -8.91 2.70 -24.45
CA PRO A 214 -8.60 2.89 -25.85
C PRO A 214 -7.29 3.66 -25.98
N VAL A 215 -6.35 3.12 -26.77
CA VAL A 215 -5.11 3.82 -27.13
C VAL A 215 -5.53 5.04 -27.95
N GLY A 216 -5.38 6.26 -27.41
CA GLY A 216 -5.76 7.46 -28.15
C GLY A 216 -6.07 8.73 -27.34
N SER A 217 -6.14 8.69 -26.00
CA SER A 217 -6.12 9.94 -25.24
C SER A 217 -4.73 10.55 -25.37
N GLY A 218 -4.64 11.76 -25.94
CA GLY A 218 -3.37 12.48 -26.04
C GLY A 218 -2.71 12.57 -24.66
N ALA A 219 -1.37 12.59 -24.60
CA ALA A 219 -0.62 12.54 -23.34
C ALA A 219 -1.12 13.55 -22.29
N ALA A 220 -1.54 14.74 -22.73
CA ALA A 220 -2.13 15.76 -21.87
C ALA A 220 -3.45 15.32 -21.21
N ALA A 221 -4.35 14.66 -21.95
CA ALA A 221 -5.61 14.14 -21.42
C ALA A 221 -5.38 12.98 -20.44
N ALA A 222 -4.38 12.13 -20.71
CA ALA A 222 -3.98 11.08 -19.77
C ALA A 222 -3.41 11.66 -18.48
N VAL A 223 -2.52 12.65 -18.57
CA VAL A 223 -1.95 13.34 -17.40
C VAL A 223 -3.05 14.06 -16.61
N ALA A 224 -3.89 14.87 -17.28
CA ALA A 224 -4.98 15.58 -16.62
C ALA A 224 -5.98 14.61 -15.96
N GLY A 225 -6.34 13.54 -16.67
CA GLY A 225 -7.23 12.50 -16.15
C GLY A 225 -6.67 11.79 -14.92
N SER A 226 -5.37 11.44 -14.93
CA SER A 226 -4.69 10.85 -13.77
C SER A 226 -4.60 11.83 -12.60
N VAL A 227 -4.30 13.11 -12.84
CA VAL A 227 -4.24 14.13 -11.79
C VAL A 227 -5.61 14.34 -11.16
N LEU A 228 -6.66 14.51 -11.96
CA LEU A 228 -8.03 14.70 -11.44
C LEU A 228 -8.51 13.48 -10.66
N ALA A 229 -8.25 12.26 -11.17
CA ALA A 229 -8.59 11.03 -10.47
C ALA A 229 -7.82 10.90 -9.15
N ALA A 230 -6.53 11.22 -9.13
CA ALA A 230 -5.70 11.17 -7.92
C ALA A 230 -6.14 12.20 -6.88
N VAL A 231 -6.45 13.44 -7.31
CA VAL A 231 -6.94 14.50 -6.42
C VAL A 231 -8.31 14.13 -5.86
N GLY A 232 -9.25 13.69 -6.70
CA GLY A 232 -10.58 13.26 -6.26
C GLY A 232 -10.51 12.09 -5.27
N LEU A 233 -9.70 11.07 -5.58
CA LEU A 233 -9.48 9.94 -4.67
C LEU A 233 -8.78 10.37 -3.36
N GLY A 234 -7.80 11.27 -3.44
CA GLY A 234 -7.11 11.81 -2.27
C GLY A 234 -8.07 12.56 -1.34
N LEU A 235 -8.90 13.45 -1.89
CA LEU A 235 -9.91 14.18 -1.12
C LEU A 235 -10.95 13.24 -0.49
N LEU A 236 -11.40 12.20 -1.21
CA LEU A 236 -12.28 11.17 -0.64
C LEU A 236 -11.59 10.39 0.50
N ALA A 237 -10.29 10.12 0.38
CA ALA A 237 -9.54 9.43 1.41
C ALA A 237 -9.34 10.27 2.67
N PHE A 238 -9.19 11.60 2.53
CA PHE A 238 -9.02 12.51 3.67
C PHE A 238 -10.34 12.88 4.35
N GLU A 239 -11.35 13.22 3.55
CA GLU A 239 -12.59 13.82 4.04
C GLU A 239 -13.74 12.80 4.14
N GLY A 240 -13.55 11.60 3.59
CA GLY A 240 -14.57 10.56 3.53
C GLY A 240 -15.63 10.80 2.46
N PHE A 241 -16.54 9.83 2.34
CA PHE A 241 -17.65 9.88 1.38
C PHE A 241 -18.83 10.73 1.86
N TYR A 242 -19.02 10.80 3.19
CA TYR A 242 -20.13 11.50 3.82
C TYR A 242 -19.75 12.93 4.20
N ARG A 243 -20.56 13.90 3.79
CA ARG A 243 -20.43 15.33 4.13
C ARG A 243 -21.78 15.91 4.52
N PRO A 244 -21.97 16.39 5.76
CA PRO A 244 -23.25 16.94 6.22
C PRO A 244 -23.76 18.11 5.37
N ASP A 245 -22.82 18.89 4.82
CA ASP A 245 -23.02 20.07 3.98
C ASP A 245 -23.11 19.76 2.48
N GLY A 246 -22.84 18.51 2.09
CA GLY A 246 -22.88 18.07 0.69
C GLY A 246 -24.29 17.78 0.19
N PHE A 247 -24.51 17.91 -1.12
CA PHE A 247 -25.76 17.48 -1.75
C PHE A 247 -25.97 15.97 -1.51
N LEU A 248 -27.15 15.60 -0.97
CA LEU A 248 -27.47 14.25 -0.46
C LEU A 248 -26.55 13.72 0.64
N GLY A 249 -25.81 14.60 1.32
CA GLY A 249 -24.84 14.21 2.33
C GLY A 249 -23.55 13.64 1.75
N LEU A 250 -23.24 13.88 0.47
CA LEU A 250 -22.10 13.28 -0.24
C LEU A 250 -21.00 14.29 -0.56
N ALA A 251 -19.75 13.79 -0.61
CA ALA A 251 -18.59 14.52 -1.09
C ALA A 251 -18.62 14.71 -2.63
N VAL A 252 -19.55 15.54 -3.12
CA VAL A 252 -19.83 15.71 -4.56
C VAL A 252 -18.62 16.20 -5.35
N VAL A 253 -17.84 17.15 -4.82
CA VAL A 253 -16.67 17.69 -5.53
C VAL A 253 -15.59 16.62 -5.72
N PRO A 254 -15.15 15.88 -4.69
CA PRO A 254 -14.22 14.76 -4.88
C PRO A 254 -14.74 13.67 -5.85
N LEU A 255 -16.03 13.33 -5.77
CA LEU A 255 -16.66 12.36 -6.67
C LEU A 255 -16.66 12.85 -8.12
N ALA A 256 -16.96 14.14 -8.34
CA ALA A 256 -16.93 14.76 -9.66
C ALA A 256 -15.51 14.74 -10.25
N LEU A 257 -14.49 15.13 -9.47
CA LEU A 257 -13.09 15.09 -9.91
C LEU A 257 -12.65 13.66 -10.31
N LEU A 258 -13.02 12.67 -9.49
CA LEU A 258 -12.74 11.26 -9.78
C LEU A 258 -13.46 10.80 -11.06
N GLY A 259 -14.73 11.15 -11.22
CA GLY A 259 -15.53 10.84 -12.41
C GLY A 259 -14.97 11.51 -13.67
N THR A 260 -14.65 12.79 -13.62
CA THR A 260 -14.05 13.52 -14.75
C THR A 260 -12.69 12.92 -15.13
N GLY A 261 -11.86 12.60 -14.14
CA GLY A 261 -10.58 11.94 -14.36
C GLY A 261 -10.72 10.58 -15.05
N ALA A 262 -11.66 9.74 -14.57
CA ALA A 262 -11.97 8.46 -15.19
C ALA A 262 -12.53 8.61 -16.62
N GLY A 263 -13.34 9.65 -16.86
CA GLY A 263 -13.86 9.99 -18.18
C GLY A 263 -12.75 10.35 -19.18
N LEU A 264 -11.82 11.22 -18.78
CA LEU A 264 -10.65 11.59 -19.60
C LEU A 264 -9.72 10.41 -19.90
N LEU A 265 -9.66 9.43 -19.00
CA LEU A 265 -8.94 8.17 -19.19
C LEU A 265 -9.71 7.15 -20.06
N GLY A 266 -10.88 7.53 -20.59
CA GLY A 266 -11.71 6.66 -21.44
C GLY A 266 -12.35 5.49 -20.69
N ARG A 267 -12.44 5.55 -19.36
CA ARG A 267 -13.01 4.49 -18.51
C ARG A 267 -14.52 4.59 -18.35
N LEU A 268 -15.09 5.79 -18.53
CA LEU A 268 -16.52 6.05 -18.47
C LEU A 268 -17.10 6.14 -19.89
N ARG A 269 -17.13 5.03 -20.63
CA ARG A 269 -18.03 4.95 -21.79
C ARG A 269 -19.39 4.50 -21.25
N ILE A 270 -20.28 5.47 -21.04
CA ILE A 270 -21.71 5.17 -20.98
C ILE A 270 -22.06 4.68 -22.38
N SER A 271 -22.27 3.38 -22.55
CA SER A 271 -22.86 2.92 -23.81
C SER A 271 -24.20 3.62 -23.90
N ARG A 272 -24.37 4.44 -24.94
CA ARG A 272 -25.72 4.84 -25.33
C ARG A 272 -26.36 3.52 -25.77
N ALA A 273 -27.16 2.92 -24.88
CA ALA A 273 -28.09 1.90 -25.28
C ALA A 273 -28.99 2.54 -26.35
N ALA A 274 -28.79 2.12 -27.59
CA ALA A 274 -29.67 2.39 -28.71
C ALA A 274 -30.74 1.30 -28.74
#